data_AF-A0A3D0NGQ7-F1
#
_entry.id   AF-A0A3D0NGQ7-F1
#
_cell.length_a   1.000
_cell.length_b   1.000
_cell.length_c   1.000
_cell.angle_alpha   90.00
_cell.angle_beta   90.00
_cell.angle_gamma   90.00
#
_symmetry.space_group_name_H-M   'P 1'
#
loop_
_entity.id
_entity.type
_entity.pdbx_description
1 polymer ?
#
loop_
_entity_poly.entity_id
_entity_poly.type
_entity_poly.pdbx_seq_one_letter_code
_entity_poly.pdbx_strand_id
1 'polypeptide(L)'
;LVDDEVAARPDLELSALVAELKLRADARHPPVVQGVTLASLHAAKGLEWDAVFLVGLADNTLPISHALAHGPDSEAVEEERRLFYVGITRARMHLELSWALARNAGGRQSRRPSRFLVGIAPQTQAQPEPSKPRRQRGATPRCRVCNAVLTAAPAIMLRRCETCSVDIDDELLAQLKEWRLKISKELNVPAYVVFTDNTLIAIAESLPGDDAALVAIPGIGARKLEQFGADVLALVSARS
;
A
#
# COMPACT_ATOMS: atom_id res chain seq x y z
N LEU A 1 26.71 35.27 -1.45
CA LEU A 1 25.43 35.86 -1.91
C LEU A 1 24.90 36.92 -0.95
N VAL A 2 24.48 36.56 0.28
CA VAL A 2 24.05 37.58 1.26
C VAL A 2 25.22 38.47 1.66
N ASP A 3 26.41 37.89 1.88
CA ASP A 3 27.61 38.66 2.17
C ASP A 3 28.00 39.61 1.03
N ASP A 4 27.82 39.20 -0.24
CA ASP A 4 28.09 40.04 -1.41
C ASP A 4 27.09 41.19 -1.53
N GLU A 5 25.81 40.94 -1.22
CA GLU A 5 24.76 41.97 -1.23
C GLU A 5 24.93 42.98 -0.10
N VAL A 6 25.31 42.52 1.09
CA VAL A 6 25.60 43.39 2.24
C VAL A 6 26.90 44.18 2.00
N ALA A 7 27.89 43.58 1.33
CA ALA A 7 29.11 44.29 0.92
C ALA A 7 28.84 45.38 -0.14
N ALA A 8 27.91 45.12 -1.08
CA ALA A 8 27.53 46.08 -2.11
C ALA A 8 26.55 47.16 -1.61
N ARG A 9 25.70 46.83 -0.63
CA ARG A 9 24.69 47.71 -0.02
C ARG A 9 24.71 47.54 1.50
N PRO A 10 25.65 48.19 2.22
CA PRO A 10 25.80 48.03 3.67
C PRO A 10 24.59 48.55 4.47
N ASP A 11 23.80 49.45 3.88
CA ASP A 11 22.63 50.07 4.51
C ASP A 11 21.34 49.26 4.30
N LEU A 12 21.44 48.04 3.77
CA LEU A 12 20.29 47.24 3.36
C LEU A 12 19.55 46.67 4.59
N GLU A 13 18.34 47.18 4.82
CA GLU A 13 17.41 46.66 5.81
C GLU A 13 16.95 45.22 5.47
N LEU A 14 16.63 44.43 6.50
CA LEU A 14 16.22 43.02 6.34
C LEU A 14 15.02 42.86 5.38
N SER A 15 14.07 43.78 5.43
CA SER A 15 12.88 43.77 4.56
C SER A 15 13.24 43.94 3.09
N ALA A 16 14.21 44.81 2.79
CA ALA A 16 14.72 45.03 1.44
C ALA A 16 15.53 43.83 0.94
N LEU A 17 16.34 43.20 1.80
CA LEU A 17 17.06 41.97 1.47
C LEU A 17 16.09 40.82 1.13
N VAL A 18 15.03 40.65 1.92
CA VAL A 18 14.01 39.62 1.65
C VAL A 18 13.27 39.89 0.34
N ALA A 19 12.95 41.16 0.04
CA ALA A 19 12.32 41.53 -1.22
C ALA A 19 13.22 41.24 -2.44
N GLU A 20 14.52 41.54 -2.34
CA GLU A 20 15.53 41.22 -3.36
C GLU A 20 15.64 39.71 -3.59
N LEU A 21 15.74 38.91 -2.52
CA LEU A 21 15.84 37.45 -2.63
C LEU A 21 14.59 36.85 -3.26
N LYS A 22 13.39 37.37 -2.94
CA LYS A 22 12.13 36.97 -3.59
C LYS A 22 12.12 37.33 -5.07
N LEU A 23 12.46 38.57 -5.43
CA LEU A 23 12.56 39.01 -6.81
C LEU A 23 13.50 38.11 -7.63
N ARG A 24 14.64 37.72 -7.07
CA ARG A 24 15.60 36.81 -7.73
C ARG A 24 15.09 35.38 -7.87
N ALA A 25 14.43 34.86 -6.83
CA ALA A 25 13.81 33.55 -6.86
C ALA A 25 12.71 33.47 -7.94
N ASP A 26 11.86 34.50 -8.03
CA ASP A 26 10.78 34.61 -9.01
C ASP A 26 11.32 34.80 -10.43
N ALA A 27 12.35 35.64 -10.58
CA ALA A 27 12.95 35.95 -11.87
C ALA A 27 13.82 34.81 -12.43
N ARG A 28 14.03 33.71 -11.68
CA ARG A 28 14.98 32.62 -12.04
C ARG A 28 16.27 33.19 -12.60
N HIS A 29 16.84 34.20 -11.93
CA HIS A 29 18.17 34.73 -12.23
C HIS A 29 19.17 34.05 -11.30
N PRO A 30 19.54 32.77 -11.53
CA PRO A 30 20.61 32.15 -10.77
C PRO A 30 21.88 32.96 -11.03
N PRO A 31 22.65 33.29 -9.99
CA PRO A 31 23.94 33.94 -10.18
C PRO A 31 24.82 33.08 -11.10
N VAL A 32 25.64 33.71 -11.93
CA VAL A 32 26.67 33.07 -12.78
C VAL A 32 27.83 32.59 -11.88
N VAL A 33 27.52 31.77 -10.90
CA VAL A 33 28.51 31.15 -10.01
C VAL A 33 29.00 29.91 -10.73
N GLN A 34 30.32 29.76 -10.82
CA GLN A 34 30.93 28.48 -11.14
C GLN A 34 30.51 27.47 -10.08
N GLY A 35 29.58 26.58 -10.39
CA GLY A 35 28.95 25.69 -9.43
C GLY A 35 28.19 24.54 -10.06
N VAL A 36 27.76 23.60 -9.23
CA VAL A 36 26.96 22.45 -9.64
C VAL A 36 25.49 22.87 -9.74
N THR A 37 24.87 22.63 -10.89
CA THR A 37 23.43 22.84 -11.08
C THR A 37 22.65 21.68 -10.50
N LEU A 38 21.79 21.95 -9.52
CA LEU A 38 20.77 21.01 -9.05
C LEU A 38 19.45 21.33 -9.76
N ALA A 39 18.93 20.36 -10.49
CA ALA A 39 17.68 20.49 -11.24
C ALA A 39 16.84 19.23 -11.12
N SER A 40 15.52 19.38 -11.25
CA SER A 40 14.63 18.24 -11.49
C SER A 40 14.77 17.78 -12.95
N LEU A 41 14.37 16.54 -13.25
CA LEU A 41 14.38 16.00 -14.62
C LEU A 41 13.58 16.89 -15.59
N HIS A 42 12.44 17.44 -15.15
CA HIS A 42 11.62 18.35 -15.94
C HIS A 42 12.36 19.66 -16.27
N ALA A 43 13.02 20.25 -15.27
CA ALA A 43 13.76 21.50 -15.45
C ALA A 43 15.01 21.35 -16.33
N ALA A 44 15.51 20.13 -16.48
CA ALA A 44 16.65 19.82 -17.33
C ALA A 44 16.31 19.72 -18.83
N LYS A 45 15.03 19.76 -19.21
CA LYS A 45 14.60 19.63 -20.61
C LYS A 45 15.20 20.75 -21.47
N GLY A 46 15.87 20.37 -22.55
CA GLY A 46 16.52 21.31 -23.48
C GLY A 46 17.89 21.82 -23.02
N LEU A 47 18.38 21.38 -21.86
CA LEU A 47 19.71 21.67 -21.35
C LEU A 47 20.61 20.45 -21.49
N GLU A 48 21.93 20.65 -21.56
CA GLU A 48 22.92 19.57 -21.63
C GLU A 48 24.18 19.95 -20.86
N TRP A 49 24.85 18.95 -20.30
CA TRP A 49 26.08 19.11 -19.52
C TRP A 49 27.10 18.03 -19.88
N ASP A 50 28.37 18.33 -19.68
CA ASP A 50 29.45 17.37 -19.88
C ASP A 50 29.37 16.18 -18.90
N ALA A 51 28.91 16.43 -17.66
CA ALA A 51 28.69 15.43 -16.63
C ALA A 51 27.31 15.59 -15.98
N VAL A 52 26.57 14.49 -15.83
CA VAL A 52 25.26 14.43 -15.17
C VAL A 52 25.23 13.31 -14.14
N PHE A 53 24.72 13.63 -12.96
CA PHE A 53 24.50 12.67 -11.87
C PHE A 53 22.99 12.51 -11.67
N LEU A 54 22.43 11.36 -12.09
CA LEU A 54 21.05 11.00 -11.78
C LEU A 54 21.02 10.26 -10.44
N VAL A 55 20.51 10.95 -9.43
CA VAL A 55 20.48 10.46 -8.05
C VAL A 55 19.09 9.99 -7.63
N GLY A 56 19.04 9.05 -6.69
CA GLY A 56 17.77 8.58 -6.12
C GLY A 56 16.96 7.66 -7.05
N LEU A 57 17.62 6.95 -7.96
CA LEU A 57 17.01 6.03 -8.92
C LEU A 57 16.50 4.74 -8.24
N ALA A 58 15.45 4.87 -7.43
CA ALA A 58 14.82 3.80 -6.68
C ALA A 58 13.33 3.71 -7.00
N ASP A 59 12.76 2.50 -6.96
CA ASP A 59 11.32 2.29 -7.11
C ASP A 59 10.55 3.08 -6.03
N ASN A 60 9.40 3.67 -6.41
CA ASN A 60 8.63 4.67 -5.66
C ASN A 60 9.23 6.09 -5.61
N THR A 61 10.45 6.28 -6.12
CA THR A 61 11.05 7.62 -6.34
C THR A 61 11.08 7.95 -7.83
N LEU A 62 11.49 7.00 -8.67
CA LEU A 62 11.40 7.07 -10.12
C LEU A 62 11.22 5.63 -10.66
N PRO A 63 10.02 5.21 -11.11
CA PRO A 63 8.79 5.99 -11.15
C PRO A 63 8.29 6.42 -9.77
N ILE A 64 7.66 7.60 -9.69
CA ILE A 64 6.98 8.04 -8.48
C ILE A 64 5.85 7.06 -8.09
N SER A 65 5.62 6.89 -6.78
CA SER A 65 4.58 5.98 -6.26
C SER A 65 3.18 6.22 -6.84
N HIS A 66 2.83 7.48 -7.11
CA HIS A 66 1.55 7.84 -7.72
C HIS A 66 1.37 7.24 -9.13
N ALA A 67 2.41 7.30 -9.98
CA ALA A 67 2.38 6.68 -11.30
C ALA A 67 2.19 5.15 -11.20
N LEU A 68 2.86 4.52 -10.24
CA LEU A 68 2.74 3.07 -10.00
C LEU A 68 1.34 2.65 -9.56
N ALA A 69 0.58 3.53 -8.91
CA ALA A 69 -0.80 3.23 -8.46
C ALA A 69 -1.75 2.97 -9.64
N HIS A 70 -1.44 3.50 -10.83
CA HIS A 70 -2.20 3.25 -12.06
C HIS A 70 -1.86 1.91 -12.75
N GLY A 71 -0.90 1.15 -12.20
CA GLY A 71 -0.42 -0.10 -12.76
C GLY A 71 0.98 0.02 -13.36
N PRO A 72 1.75 -1.09 -13.39
CA PRO A 72 3.15 -1.08 -13.82
C PRO A 72 3.35 -0.76 -15.31
N ASP A 73 2.36 -1.06 -16.15
CA ASP A 73 2.38 -0.85 -17.61
C ASP A 73 1.47 0.32 -18.02
N SER A 74 1.19 1.23 -17.08
CA SER A 74 0.32 2.38 -17.34
C SER A 74 1.06 3.49 -18.09
N GLU A 75 0.29 4.33 -18.82
CA GLU A 75 0.85 5.50 -19.51
C GLU A 75 1.56 6.47 -18.53
N ALA A 76 1.10 6.54 -17.27
CA ALA A 76 1.76 7.33 -16.23
C ALA A 76 3.19 6.82 -15.92
N VAL A 77 3.40 5.50 -15.95
CA VAL A 77 4.74 4.91 -15.79
C VAL A 77 5.57 5.12 -17.04
N GLU A 78 4.99 5.04 -18.23
CA GLU A 78 5.70 5.33 -19.48
C GLU A 78 6.10 6.81 -19.61
N GLU A 79 5.32 7.75 -19.08
CA GLU A 79 5.74 9.15 -18.97
C GLU A 79 6.95 9.32 -18.05
N GLU A 80 6.97 8.67 -16.88
CA GLU A 80 8.13 8.67 -15.99
C GLU A 80 9.37 8.04 -16.66
N ARG A 81 9.17 7.02 -17.53
CA ARG A 81 10.25 6.43 -18.34
C ARG A 81 10.80 7.44 -19.34
N ARG A 82 9.93 8.23 -19.99
CA ARG A 82 10.34 9.32 -20.89
C ARG A 82 11.14 10.38 -20.14
N LEU A 83 10.73 10.73 -18.91
CA LEU A 83 11.50 11.66 -18.06
C LEU A 83 12.88 11.12 -17.69
N PHE A 84 12.97 9.83 -17.36
CA PHE A 84 14.25 9.18 -17.11
C PHE A 84 15.16 9.20 -18.35
N TYR A 85 14.61 8.90 -19.53
CA TYR A 85 15.32 9.00 -20.81
C TYR A 85 15.81 10.44 -21.09
N VAL A 86 14.99 11.45 -20.83
CA VAL A 86 15.41 12.86 -20.91
C VAL A 86 16.62 13.09 -20.01
N GLY A 87 16.59 12.63 -18.76
CA GLY A 87 17.71 12.73 -17.82
C GLY A 87 19.01 12.13 -18.36
N ILE A 88 18.95 10.90 -18.90
CA ILE A 88 20.11 10.21 -19.50
C ILE A 88 20.69 11.05 -20.64
N THR A 89 19.83 11.54 -21.53
CA THR A 89 20.26 12.28 -22.73
C THR A 89 20.74 13.71 -22.45
N ARG A 90 20.71 14.18 -21.19
CA ARG A 90 21.32 15.47 -20.85
C ARG A 90 22.84 15.37 -20.68
N ALA A 91 23.37 14.16 -20.54
CA ALA A 91 24.80 13.90 -20.38
C ALA A 91 25.51 13.81 -21.73
N ARG A 92 26.56 14.61 -21.93
CA ARG A 92 27.38 14.58 -23.16
C ARG A 92 28.53 13.60 -23.08
N MET A 93 29.18 13.49 -21.92
CA MET A 93 30.37 12.64 -21.75
C MET A 93 30.23 11.68 -20.55
N HIS A 94 29.82 12.19 -19.40
CA HIS A 94 29.76 11.42 -18.15
C HIS A 94 28.34 11.32 -17.63
N LEU A 95 27.87 10.10 -17.39
CA LEU A 95 26.59 9.81 -16.76
C LEU A 95 26.83 8.90 -15.56
N GLU A 96 26.46 9.40 -14.38
CA GLU A 96 26.52 8.63 -13.13
C GLU A 96 25.11 8.38 -12.61
N LEU A 97 24.84 7.13 -12.24
CA LEU A 97 23.52 6.65 -11.82
C LEU A 97 23.63 6.14 -10.38
N SER A 98 22.82 6.65 -9.46
CA SER A 98 22.88 6.23 -8.04
C SER A 98 21.51 6.02 -7.41
N TRP A 99 21.46 5.10 -6.45
CA TRP A 99 20.28 4.78 -5.64
C TRP A 99 20.67 4.42 -4.21
N ALA A 100 19.76 4.64 -3.27
CA ALA A 100 19.96 4.31 -1.87
C ALA A 100 19.22 3.03 -1.50
N LEU A 101 19.84 2.18 -0.67
CA LEU A 101 19.23 0.95 -0.14
C LEU A 101 18.22 1.24 0.99
N ALA A 102 18.36 2.38 1.67
CA ALA A 102 17.47 2.83 2.75
C ALA A 102 17.11 4.32 2.54
N ARG A 103 16.01 4.79 3.15
CA ARG A 103 15.62 6.21 3.09
C ARG A 103 16.52 7.08 3.97
N ASN A 104 16.89 6.58 5.15
CA ASN A 104 17.74 7.28 6.12
C ASN A 104 19.04 6.48 6.34
N ALA A 105 20.11 7.17 6.69
CA ALA A 105 21.37 6.53 7.08
C ALA A 105 21.15 5.55 8.25
N GLY A 106 21.70 4.34 8.17
CA GLY A 106 21.51 3.28 9.17
C GLY A 106 20.11 2.64 9.21
N GLY A 107 19.18 3.09 8.36
CA GLY A 107 17.83 2.54 8.28
C GLY A 107 17.78 1.15 7.65
N ARG A 108 16.63 0.47 7.81
CA ARG A 108 16.37 -0.82 7.17
C ARG A 108 16.49 -0.69 5.64
N GLN A 109 17.28 -1.58 5.04
CA GLN A 109 17.51 -1.63 3.60
C GLN A 109 16.30 -2.25 2.87
N SER A 110 15.25 -1.47 2.67
CA SER A 110 14.01 -1.92 2.01
C SER A 110 13.78 -1.29 0.64
N ARG A 111 14.61 -0.34 0.20
CA ARG A 111 14.47 0.27 -1.12
C ARG A 111 15.02 -0.66 -2.19
N ARG A 112 14.33 -0.69 -3.32
CA ARG A 112 14.78 -1.39 -4.52
C ARG A 112 15.30 -0.38 -5.54
N PRO A 113 16.33 -0.71 -6.33
CA PRO A 113 16.72 0.10 -7.48
C PRO A 113 15.52 0.34 -8.40
N SER A 114 15.52 1.44 -9.13
CA SER A 114 14.48 1.76 -10.10
C SER A 114 14.40 0.66 -11.16
N ARG A 115 13.18 0.24 -11.50
CA ARG A 115 12.94 -0.68 -12.61
C ARG A 115 13.50 -0.19 -13.95
N PHE A 116 13.69 1.12 -14.13
CA PHE A 116 14.24 1.68 -15.36
C PHE A 116 15.74 1.44 -15.52
N LEU A 117 16.43 1.04 -14.45
CA LEU A 117 17.84 0.65 -14.51
C LEU A 117 18.05 -0.75 -15.10
N VAL A 118 16.98 -1.56 -15.23
CA VAL A 118 17.06 -2.91 -15.78
C VAL A 118 17.54 -2.86 -17.22
N GLY A 119 18.66 -3.52 -17.52
CA GLY A 119 19.28 -3.53 -18.84
C GLY A 119 20.17 -2.31 -19.15
N ILE A 120 20.25 -1.33 -18.25
CA ILE A 120 21.18 -0.19 -18.34
C ILE A 120 22.33 -0.37 -17.37
N ALA A 121 22.02 -0.68 -16.11
CA ALA A 121 23.02 -0.91 -15.08
C ALA A 121 23.34 -2.43 -15.01
N PRO A 122 24.61 -2.85 -15.20
CA PRO A 122 25.01 -4.26 -15.16
C PRO A 122 24.61 -5.01 -13.88
N GLN A 123 24.61 -4.28 -12.75
CA GLN A 123 24.22 -4.76 -11.42
C GLN A 123 22.70 -4.85 -11.23
N THR A 124 21.92 -4.22 -12.10
CA THR A 124 20.46 -4.28 -12.13
C THR A 124 20.04 -5.22 -13.26
N GLN A 125 20.50 -6.46 -13.20
CA GLN A 125 19.96 -7.49 -14.08
C GLN A 125 18.47 -7.66 -13.77
N ALA A 126 17.67 -7.95 -14.80
CA ALA A 126 16.33 -8.43 -14.59
C ALA A 126 16.45 -9.68 -13.71
N GLN A 127 16.16 -9.54 -12.41
CA GLN A 127 15.85 -10.69 -11.61
C GLN A 127 14.74 -11.39 -12.40
N PRO A 128 14.88 -12.70 -12.75
CA PRO A 128 13.77 -13.43 -13.35
C PRO A 128 12.57 -13.09 -12.47
N GLU A 129 11.47 -12.64 -13.09
CA GLU A 129 10.30 -12.12 -12.37
C GLU A 129 10.16 -12.94 -11.10
N PRO A 130 10.12 -12.33 -9.90
CA PRO A 130 9.95 -13.11 -8.69
C PRO A 130 8.71 -13.92 -8.96
N SER A 131 8.88 -15.21 -9.26
CA SER A 131 7.82 -16.07 -9.74
C SER A 131 6.83 -15.94 -8.63
N LYS A 132 5.73 -15.17 -8.84
CA LYS A 132 4.78 -14.78 -7.78
C LYS A 132 4.70 -16.01 -6.93
N PRO A 133 5.20 -16.02 -5.67
CA PRO A 133 5.43 -17.26 -4.94
C PRO A 133 4.15 -18.00 -5.16
N ARG A 134 4.21 -19.07 -5.97
CA ARG A 134 3.01 -19.62 -6.62
C ARG A 134 2.28 -20.11 -5.42
N ARG A 135 1.39 -19.26 -4.86
CA ARG A 135 0.80 -19.42 -3.53
C ARG A 135 0.43 -20.86 -3.59
N GLN A 136 1.12 -21.73 -2.84
CA GLN A 136 0.92 -23.16 -2.95
C GLN A 136 -0.59 -23.27 -2.96
N ARG A 137 -1.16 -23.64 -4.12
CA ARG A 137 -2.61 -23.58 -4.29
C ARG A 137 -3.04 -24.51 -3.18
N GLY A 138 -3.55 -23.93 -2.09
CA GLY A 138 -4.02 -24.72 -0.97
C GLY A 138 -4.93 -25.77 -1.57
N ALA A 139 -4.86 -26.99 -1.05
CA ALA A 139 -5.69 -28.09 -1.52
C ALA A 139 -7.08 -27.54 -1.87
N THR A 140 -7.57 -27.85 -3.07
CA THR A 140 -8.86 -27.34 -3.56
C THR A 140 -9.88 -27.51 -2.43
N PRO A 141 -10.49 -26.42 -1.91
CA PRO A 141 -11.34 -26.54 -0.73
C PRO A 141 -12.50 -27.47 -1.06
N ARG A 142 -12.70 -28.50 -0.23
CA ARG A 142 -13.74 -29.51 -0.40
C ARG A 142 -14.76 -29.45 0.71
N CYS A 143 -16.00 -29.78 0.38
CA CYS A 143 -17.09 -29.95 1.34
C CYS A 143 -16.71 -31.04 2.34
N ARG A 144 -16.82 -30.76 3.64
CA ARG A 144 -16.56 -31.75 4.70
C ARG A 144 -17.55 -32.92 4.71
N VAL A 145 -18.73 -32.74 4.09
CA VAL A 145 -19.82 -33.73 4.07
C VAL A 145 -19.74 -34.61 2.81
N CYS A 146 -19.81 -34.00 1.62
CA CYS A 146 -19.89 -34.74 0.35
C CYS A 146 -18.58 -34.72 -0.47
N ASN A 147 -17.51 -34.09 0.04
CA ASN A 147 -16.21 -33.99 -0.62
C ASN A 147 -16.19 -33.26 -1.99
N ALA A 148 -17.30 -32.60 -2.37
CA ALA A 148 -17.40 -31.78 -3.57
C ALA A 148 -16.49 -30.55 -3.50
N VAL A 149 -15.98 -30.10 -4.65
CA VAL A 149 -15.14 -28.90 -4.73
C VAL A 149 -15.99 -27.66 -4.46
N LEU A 150 -15.54 -26.82 -3.54
CA LEU A 150 -16.20 -25.57 -3.15
C LEU A 150 -15.64 -24.42 -3.98
N THR A 151 -16.50 -23.71 -4.69
CA THR A 151 -16.12 -22.60 -5.55
C THR A 151 -16.64 -21.25 -5.04
N ALA A 152 -17.78 -21.24 -4.36
CA ALA A 152 -18.37 -20.05 -3.76
C ALA A 152 -17.67 -19.67 -2.44
N ALA A 153 -17.41 -18.38 -2.24
CA ALA A 153 -16.75 -17.88 -1.02
C ALA A 153 -17.46 -18.29 0.29
N PRO A 154 -18.81 -18.21 0.41
CA PRO A 154 -19.51 -18.70 1.61
C PRO A 154 -19.30 -20.19 1.83
N ALA A 155 -19.40 -20.99 0.77
CA ALA A 155 -19.23 -22.43 0.84
C ALA A 155 -17.81 -22.83 1.26
N ILE A 156 -16.80 -22.11 0.75
CA ILE A 156 -15.38 -22.28 1.14
C ILE A 156 -15.18 -21.92 2.63
N MET A 157 -15.76 -20.82 3.11
CA MET A 157 -15.66 -20.40 4.50
C MET A 157 -16.31 -21.40 5.46
N LEU A 158 -17.50 -21.90 5.11
CA LEU A 158 -18.25 -22.89 5.90
C LEU A 158 -17.71 -24.33 5.72
N ARG A 159 -16.75 -24.54 4.81
CA ARG A 159 -16.28 -25.86 4.34
C ARG A 159 -17.42 -26.82 3.99
N ARG A 160 -18.53 -26.30 3.45
CA ARG A 160 -19.74 -27.06 3.15
C ARG A 160 -20.45 -26.45 1.95
N CYS A 161 -20.96 -27.29 1.04
CA CYS A 161 -21.76 -26.80 -0.08
C CYS A 161 -23.20 -26.49 0.36
N GLU A 162 -23.86 -25.60 -0.39
CA GLU A 162 -25.23 -25.13 -0.09
C GLU A 162 -26.26 -26.27 -0.04
N THR A 163 -26.01 -27.37 -0.75
CA THR A 163 -26.90 -28.54 -0.82
C THR A 163 -26.70 -29.55 0.31
N CYS A 164 -25.61 -29.45 1.08
CA CYS A 164 -25.40 -30.28 2.26
C CYS A 164 -25.86 -29.50 3.49
N SER A 165 -27.13 -29.60 3.87
CA SER A 165 -27.60 -29.08 5.14
C SER A 165 -27.31 -30.09 6.25
N VAL A 166 -26.62 -29.62 7.29
CA VAL A 166 -26.78 -30.19 8.64
C VAL A 166 -28.02 -29.51 9.23
N ASP A 167 -28.68 -30.10 10.23
CA ASP A 167 -29.77 -29.48 10.97
C ASP A 167 -29.32 -28.11 11.52
N ILE A 168 -29.62 -27.04 10.79
CA ILE A 168 -29.42 -25.67 11.24
C ILE A 168 -30.58 -25.40 12.17
N ASP A 169 -30.29 -24.94 13.40
CA ASP A 169 -31.34 -24.37 14.23
C ASP A 169 -31.75 -23.01 13.64
N ASP A 170 -32.76 -23.04 12.77
CA ASP A 170 -33.31 -21.86 12.07
C ASP A 170 -33.81 -20.80 13.06
N GLU A 171 -34.26 -21.23 14.22
CA GLU A 171 -34.79 -20.36 15.26
C GLU A 171 -33.65 -19.71 16.06
N LEU A 172 -32.57 -20.43 16.36
CA LEU A 172 -31.33 -19.81 16.87
C LEU A 172 -30.76 -18.80 15.87
N LEU A 173 -30.75 -19.14 14.58
CA LEU A 173 -30.28 -18.24 13.53
C LEU A 173 -31.13 -16.97 13.45
N ALA A 174 -32.44 -17.07 13.63
CA ALA A 174 -33.34 -15.93 13.70
C ALA A 174 -33.02 -15.04 14.92
N GLN A 175 -32.85 -15.64 16.10
CA GLN A 175 -32.49 -14.92 17.34
C GLN A 175 -31.13 -14.22 17.21
N LEU A 176 -30.14 -14.87 16.62
CA LEU A 176 -28.82 -14.28 16.35
C LEU A 176 -28.91 -13.08 15.39
N LYS A 177 -29.76 -13.15 14.36
CA LYS A 177 -29.99 -12.03 13.43
C LYS A 177 -30.67 -10.86 14.12
N GLU A 178 -31.65 -11.12 14.97
CA GLU A 178 -32.35 -10.09 15.74
C GLU A 178 -31.42 -9.42 16.76
N TRP A 179 -30.69 -10.21 17.55
CA TRP A 179 -29.68 -9.71 18.48
C TRP A 179 -28.63 -8.86 17.74
N ARG A 180 -28.10 -9.33 16.61
CA ARG A 180 -27.14 -8.57 15.80
C ARG A 180 -27.70 -7.21 15.36
N LEU A 181 -28.96 -7.18 14.94
CA LEU A 181 -29.62 -5.95 14.51
C LEU A 181 -29.76 -4.97 15.68
N LYS A 182 -30.12 -5.45 16.88
CA LYS A 182 -30.19 -4.66 18.11
C LYS A 182 -28.83 -4.04 18.44
N ILE A 183 -27.79 -4.85 18.54
CA ILE A 183 -26.41 -4.39 18.84
C ILE A 183 -25.90 -3.41 17.78
N SER A 184 -26.19 -3.66 16.50
CA SER A 184 -25.77 -2.76 15.42
C SER A 184 -26.40 -1.36 15.54
N LYS A 185 -27.65 -1.29 16.01
CA LYS A 185 -28.35 -0.02 16.27
C LYS A 185 -27.77 0.69 17.48
N GLU A 186 -27.51 -0.04 18.56
CA GLU A 186 -26.91 0.51 19.79
C GLU A 186 -25.51 1.09 19.55
N LEU A 187 -24.70 0.39 18.75
CA LEU A 187 -23.35 0.84 18.38
C LEU A 187 -23.32 1.80 17.19
N ASN A 188 -24.47 2.07 16.57
CA ASN A 188 -24.61 2.89 15.36
C ASN A 188 -23.65 2.48 14.22
N VAL A 189 -23.58 1.17 13.96
CA VAL A 189 -22.75 0.58 12.89
C VAL A 189 -23.61 -0.34 12.02
N PRO A 190 -23.23 -0.59 10.75
CA PRO A 190 -23.90 -1.60 9.93
C PRO A 190 -23.83 -3.01 10.57
N ALA A 191 -24.91 -3.81 10.45
CA ALA A 191 -25.02 -5.12 11.11
C ALA A 191 -23.87 -6.09 10.79
N TYR A 192 -23.33 -6.07 9.57
CA TYR A 192 -22.22 -6.92 9.16
C TYR A 192 -20.91 -6.64 9.93
N VAL A 193 -20.78 -5.46 10.55
CA VAL A 193 -19.61 -5.09 11.37
C VAL A 193 -19.58 -5.92 12.65
N VAL A 194 -20.73 -6.17 13.26
CA VAL A 194 -20.91 -7.05 14.42
C VAL A 194 -20.56 -8.48 14.00
N PHE A 195 -21.36 -9.08 13.12
CA PHE A 195 -21.07 -10.37 12.48
C PHE A 195 -21.67 -10.46 11.07
N THR A 196 -21.00 -11.19 10.17
CA THR A 196 -21.55 -11.49 8.84
C THR A 196 -22.59 -12.60 8.92
N ASP A 197 -23.46 -12.71 7.92
CA ASP A 197 -24.47 -13.78 7.86
C ASP A 197 -23.84 -15.18 7.90
N ASN A 198 -22.72 -15.38 7.21
CA ASN A 198 -21.97 -16.64 7.24
C ASN A 198 -21.46 -16.98 8.65
N THR A 199 -21.10 -15.98 9.45
CA THR A 199 -20.64 -16.21 10.83
C THR A 199 -21.82 -16.66 11.70
N LEU A 200 -23.00 -16.02 11.56
CA LEU A 200 -24.20 -16.43 12.29
C LEU A 200 -24.68 -17.83 11.91
N ILE A 201 -24.64 -18.16 10.62
CA ILE A 201 -24.94 -19.51 10.12
C ILE A 201 -23.98 -20.53 10.73
N ALA A 202 -22.67 -20.23 10.77
CA ALA A 202 -21.68 -21.11 11.38
C ALA A 202 -21.89 -21.30 12.90
N ILE A 203 -22.33 -20.26 13.63
CA ILE A 203 -22.68 -20.37 15.05
C ILE A 203 -23.90 -21.28 15.22
N ALA A 204 -24.96 -21.06 14.44
CA ALA A 204 -26.18 -21.87 14.51
C ALA A 204 -25.94 -23.35 14.13
N GLU A 205 -24.95 -23.63 13.28
CA GLU A 205 -24.55 -24.99 12.93
C GLU A 205 -23.67 -25.69 13.97
N SER A 206 -22.78 -24.93 14.64
CA SER A 206 -21.75 -25.52 15.50
C SER A 206 -22.13 -25.55 16.98
N LEU A 207 -23.15 -24.77 17.38
CA LEU A 207 -23.66 -24.66 18.75
C LEU A 207 -22.50 -24.55 19.77
N PRO A 208 -21.63 -23.52 19.65
CA PRO A 208 -20.44 -23.42 20.48
C PRO A 208 -20.82 -23.26 21.96
N GLY A 209 -20.29 -24.15 22.81
CA GLY A 209 -20.54 -24.13 24.25
C GLY A 209 -19.51 -23.33 25.06
N ASP A 210 -18.41 -22.91 24.43
CA ASP A 210 -17.33 -22.15 25.08
C ASP A 210 -16.64 -21.16 24.12
N ASP A 211 -15.80 -20.29 24.69
CA ASP A 211 -15.04 -19.29 23.95
C ASP A 211 -14.09 -19.92 22.92
N ALA A 212 -13.54 -21.11 23.22
CA ALA A 212 -12.63 -21.80 22.32
C ALA A 212 -13.34 -22.25 21.04
N ALA A 213 -14.56 -22.77 21.15
CA ALA A 213 -15.42 -23.15 20.04
C ALA A 213 -15.85 -21.92 19.22
N LEU A 214 -16.12 -20.77 19.86
CA LEU A 214 -16.41 -19.53 19.14
C LEU A 214 -15.22 -19.03 18.32
N VAL A 215 -14.01 -19.01 18.87
CA VAL A 215 -12.81 -18.56 18.14
C VAL A 215 -12.48 -19.46 16.95
N ALA A 216 -12.86 -20.73 16.99
CA ALA A 216 -12.70 -21.65 15.87
C ALA A 216 -13.57 -21.28 14.65
N ILE A 217 -14.60 -20.43 14.83
CA ILE A 217 -15.50 -19.99 13.76
C ILE A 217 -14.86 -18.86 12.95
N PRO A 218 -14.73 -19.00 11.62
CA PRO A 218 -14.19 -17.95 10.76
C PRO A 218 -14.97 -16.64 10.86
N GLY A 219 -14.29 -15.55 11.21
CA GLY A 219 -14.92 -14.23 11.39
C GLY A 219 -15.02 -13.78 12.84
N ILE A 220 -14.71 -14.65 13.81
CA ILE A 220 -14.63 -14.34 15.23
C ILE A 220 -13.15 -14.23 15.64
N GLY A 221 -12.68 -13.00 15.83
CA GLY A 221 -11.33 -12.72 16.37
C GLY A 221 -11.38 -12.30 17.83
N ALA A 222 -10.22 -12.21 18.49
CA ALA A 222 -10.09 -11.89 19.92
C ALA A 222 -10.94 -10.67 20.36
N ARG A 223 -10.92 -9.57 19.61
CA ARG A 223 -11.74 -8.38 19.90
C ARG A 223 -13.24 -8.64 19.86
N LYS A 224 -13.71 -9.43 18.90
CA LYS A 224 -15.15 -9.75 18.77
C LYS A 224 -15.60 -10.73 19.85
N LEU A 225 -14.72 -11.64 20.24
CA LEU A 225 -14.95 -12.53 21.37
C LEU A 225 -15.07 -11.72 22.67
N GLU A 226 -14.12 -10.82 22.95
CA GLU A 226 -14.15 -9.95 24.13
C GLU A 226 -15.42 -9.09 24.17
N GLN A 227 -15.86 -8.57 23.02
CA GLN A 227 -16.98 -7.64 22.96
C GLN A 227 -18.36 -8.31 22.90
N PHE A 228 -18.47 -9.49 22.29
CA PHE A 228 -19.76 -10.11 21.98
C PHE A 228 -19.88 -11.59 22.37
N GLY A 229 -18.78 -12.23 22.80
CA GLY A 229 -18.73 -13.67 23.05
C GLY A 229 -19.72 -14.14 24.12
N ALA A 230 -19.79 -13.42 25.25
CA ALA A 230 -20.70 -13.76 26.34
C ALA A 230 -22.19 -13.76 25.92
N ASP A 231 -22.61 -12.74 25.16
CA ASP A 231 -23.98 -12.64 24.66
C ASP A 231 -24.33 -13.77 23.70
N VAL A 232 -23.39 -14.10 22.80
CA VAL A 232 -23.58 -15.19 21.82
C VAL A 232 -23.65 -16.54 22.53
N LEU A 233 -22.77 -16.82 23.49
CA LEU A 233 -22.81 -18.05 24.28
C LEU A 233 -24.09 -18.15 25.11
N ALA A 234 -24.59 -17.04 25.66
CA ALA A 234 -25.86 -17.01 26.36
C ALA A 234 -27.02 -17.41 25.43
N LEU A 235 -27.07 -16.88 24.21
CA LEU A 235 -28.09 -17.24 23.20
C LEU A 235 -28.01 -18.72 22.79
N VAL A 236 -26.80 -19.27 22.66
CA VAL A 236 -26.60 -20.70 22.32
C VAL A 236 -27.00 -21.59 23.51
N SER A 237 -26.61 -21.25 24.74
CA SER A 237 -26.92 -22.02 25.95
C SER A 237 -28.40 -21.99 26.34
N ALA A 238 -29.15 -20.96 25.94
CA ALA A 238 -30.59 -20.89 26.15
C ALA A 238 -31.37 -21.94 25.34
N ARG A 239 -30.69 -22.67 24.44
CA ARG A 239 -31.25 -23.70 23.55
C ARG A 239 -30.75 -25.12 23.80
N SER A 240 -29.71 -25.28 24.62
CA SER A 240 -29.14 -26.60 24.98
C SER A 240 -29.88 -27.26 26.14
#